data_AF-C6REX9-F1
#
_entry.id   AF-C6REX9-F1
#
_cell.length_a   1.000
_cell.length_b   1.000
_cell.length_c   1.000
_cell.angle_alpha   90.00
_cell.angle_beta   90.00
_cell.angle_gamma   90.00
#
_symmetry.space_group_name_H-M   'P 1'
#
loop_
_entity.id
_entity.type
_entity.pdbx_description
1 polymer ?
#
loop_
_entity_poly.entity_id
_entity_poly.type
_entity_poly.pdbx_seq_one_letter_code
_entity_poly.pdbx_strand_id
1 'polypeptide(L)'
;MKYTSIITPNDLARYADTRESQGIIPELIYLLIKQSAPDIKECRIPYGDAVNQSGMDGLVYCETGFLEFVPAGKSYWEIGTGKDPQEKASSDFQKRTDELSNEERANFTFVFATPRSAEANGWDEPKQRAWIKRRQNTGWKRIIIIDGVKLADWLREFPAIGKWMACKIGISSNLGDIITPLEHWNLTQSKFKNCNLIQSQFNGLALTPELFISSRDKACSALESIFLGKAKKLFIIAESENDVDDFVAAYLMTLGKEKAQKYADKCLFIKDKDTWQAISELRRSHVLVASPRLDLDDEQQNLLTLAIEKGHGVIVPFCDASSNGNDDVIDLKSPPSYQIKEILTKAQFPDALAEEFAKIGNRRLSALMRYLVGAAAPSYAKRNTARELAKACLIGRWDEENKADIQAIEEFVGKSYKEWIEKFRADALRPDSPLALIEGKWKVVSRDEAWDVLGGNDLE
;
A
#
# COMPACT_ATOMS: atom_id res chain seq x y z
N MET A 1 0.08 24.06 -10.38
CA MET A 1 -0.54 22.80 -9.94
C MET A 1 -0.23 21.74 -10.97
N LYS A 2 0.61 20.74 -10.64
CA LYS A 2 0.75 19.55 -11.49
C LYS A 2 -0.58 18.81 -11.47
N TYR A 3 -1.08 18.40 -12.63
CA TYR A 3 -2.34 17.65 -12.74
C TYR A 3 -2.18 16.26 -12.11
N THR A 4 -2.64 16.08 -10.87
CA THR A 4 -2.61 14.82 -10.11
C THR A 4 -3.80 13.91 -10.44
N SER A 5 -4.11 13.71 -11.72
CA SER A 5 -5.17 12.76 -12.12
C SER A 5 -4.56 11.46 -12.65
N ILE A 6 -4.66 10.39 -11.85
CA ILE A 6 -4.26 9.02 -12.26
C ILE A 6 -5.12 8.54 -13.45
N ILE A 7 -6.41 8.90 -13.43
CA ILE A 7 -7.40 8.59 -14.46
C ILE A 7 -7.99 9.90 -14.98
N THR A 8 -8.06 10.05 -16.30
CA THR A 8 -8.74 11.18 -16.94
C THR A 8 -10.13 10.79 -17.45
N PRO A 9 -11.02 11.77 -17.73
CA PRO A 9 -12.31 11.49 -18.35
C PRO A 9 -12.19 10.75 -19.68
N ASN A 10 -11.14 11.02 -20.46
CA ASN A 10 -10.88 10.35 -21.73
C ASN A 10 -10.52 8.88 -21.55
N ASP A 11 -9.79 8.53 -20.48
CA ASP A 11 -9.45 7.13 -20.18
C ASP A 11 -10.73 6.33 -19.84
N LEU A 12 -11.61 6.91 -19.03
CA LEU A 12 -12.92 6.35 -18.70
C LEU A 12 -13.79 6.19 -19.95
N ALA A 13 -13.85 7.22 -20.78
CA ALA A 13 -14.63 7.22 -22.02
C ALA A 13 -14.16 6.14 -22.99
N ARG A 14 -12.85 5.96 -23.16
CA ARG A 14 -12.28 4.90 -23.99
C ARG A 14 -12.56 3.52 -23.41
N TYR A 15 -12.41 3.37 -22.09
CA TYR A 15 -12.65 2.09 -21.44
C TYR A 15 -14.12 1.64 -21.55
N ALA A 16 -15.06 2.59 -21.57
CA ALA A 16 -16.48 2.34 -21.72
C ALA A 16 -16.87 1.66 -23.05
N ASP A 17 -16.01 1.67 -24.08
CA ASP A 17 -16.21 0.91 -25.32
C ASP A 17 -15.86 -0.58 -25.20
N THR A 18 -15.22 -0.99 -24.09
CA THR A 18 -14.89 -2.39 -23.84
C THR A 18 -16.09 -3.15 -23.27
N ARG A 19 -16.16 -4.46 -23.55
CA ARG A 19 -17.20 -5.33 -22.97
C ARG A 19 -17.10 -5.42 -21.45
N GLU A 20 -15.88 -5.43 -20.92
CA GLU A 20 -15.60 -5.57 -19.48
C GLU A 20 -16.08 -4.36 -18.67
N SER A 21 -16.20 -3.18 -19.30
CA SER A 21 -16.67 -1.95 -18.65
C SER A 21 -18.05 -2.09 -18.00
N GLN A 22 -18.91 -2.95 -18.54
CA GLN A 22 -20.25 -3.20 -17.99
C GLN A 22 -20.19 -3.85 -16.60
N GLY A 23 -19.13 -4.61 -16.30
CA GLY A 23 -18.89 -5.19 -14.97
C GLY A 23 -18.06 -4.28 -14.07
N ILE A 24 -17.04 -3.63 -14.62
CA ILE A 24 -16.03 -2.88 -13.85
C ILE A 24 -16.51 -1.48 -13.44
N ILE A 25 -17.32 -0.79 -14.25
CA ILE A 25 -17.81 0.56 -13.89
C ILE A 25 -18.79 0.52 -12.71
N PRO A 26 -19.74 -0.44 -12.61
CA PRO A 26 -20.53 -0.63 -11.39
C PRO A 26 -19.66 -0.94 -10.17
N GLU A 27 -18.63 -1.76 -10.32
CA GLU A 27 -17.67 -2.06 -9.23
C GLU A 27 -16.93 -0.79 -8.78
N LEU A 28 -16.46 0.04 -9.73
CA LEU A 28 -15.82 1.32 -9.45
C LEU A 28 -16.73 2.23 -8.62
N ILE A 29 -17.99 2.39 -9.03
CA ILE A 29 -18.96 3.21 -8.32
C ILE A 29 -19.24 2.65 -6.92
N TYR A 30 -19.37 1.33 -6.79
CA TYR A 30 -19.53 0.67 -5.50
C TYR A 30 -18.36 0.96 -4.55
N LEU A 31 -17.12 0.77 -5.01
CA LEU A 31 -15.90 1.04 -4.24
C LEU A 31 -15.82 2.52 -3.82
N LEU A 32 -16.06 3.43 -4.76
CA LEU A 32 -16.08 4.87 -4.50
C LEU A 32 -17.12 5.24 -3.44
N ILE A 33 -18.34 4.73 -3.51
CA ILE A 33 -19.39 5.00 -2.51
C ILE A 33 -18.98 4.48 -1.14
N LYS A 34 -18.52 3.22 -1.06
CA LYS A 34 -18.09 2.59 0.19
C LYS A 34 -16.94 3.35 0.86
N GLN A 35 -16.08 3.99 0.08
CA GLN A 35 -14.93 4.75 0.58
C GLN A 35 -15.24 6.23 0.85
N SER A 36 -16.30 6.75 0.23
CA SER A 36 -16.69 8.16 0.28
C SER A 36 -17.30 8.60 1.60
N ALA A 37 -18.15 7.77 2.20
CA ALA A 37 -18.90 8.17 3.40
C ALA A 37 -18.77 7.10 4.51
N PRO A 38 -18.50 7.51 5.75
CA PRO A 38 -18.37 6.57 6.87
C PRO A 38 -19.73 6.01 7.35
N ASP A 39 -20.83 6.64 6.94
CA ASP A 39 -22.21 6.49 7.42
C ASP A 39 -23.14 5.83 6.40
N ILE A 40 -22.59 5.06 5.46
CA ILE A 40 -23.35 4.23 4.52
C ILE A 40 -24.10 3.14 5.29
N LYS A 41 -25.43 3.23 5.33
CA LYS A 41 -26.32 2.23 5.95
C LYS A 41 -26.65 1.09 5.00
N GLU A 42 -26.75 1.40 3.71
CA GLU A 42 -27.05 0.44 2.66
C GLU A 42 -26.30 0.84 1.38
N CYS A 43 -25.66 -0.12 0.73
CA CYS A 43 -25.09 0.05 -0.60
C CYS A 43 -25.22 -1.28 -1.34
N ARG A 44 -26.22 -1.37 -2.21
CA ARG A 44 -26.49 -2.52 -3.05
C ARG A 44 -26.31 -2.09 -4.50
N ILE A 45 -25.13 -2.34 -5.06
CA ILE A 45 -24.81 -2.15 -6.48
C ILE A 45 -24.24 -3.47 -6.97
N PRO A 46 -24.95 -4.25 -7.80
CA PRO A 46 -24.40 -5.47 -8.39
C PRO A 46 -23.24 -5.13 -9.33
N TYR A 47 -22.19 -5.95 -9.28
CA TYR A 47 -21.02 -5.83 -10.16
C TYR A 47 -20.48 -7.22 -10.53
N GLY A 48 -19.57 -7.27 -11.51
CA GLY A 48 -19.04 -8.53 -12.03
C GLY A 48 -20.12 -9.41 -12.68
N ASP A 49 -20.18 -10.69 -12.31
CA ASP A 49 -21.14 -11.66 -12.87
C ASP A 49 -22.60 -11.39 -12.44
N ALA A 50 -22.81 -10.51 -11.46
CA ALA A 50 -24.13 -10.18 -10.92
C ALA A 50 -24.84 -9.03 -11.67
N VAL A 51 -24.24 -8.44 -12.70
CA VAL A 51 -24.80 -7.30 -13.46
C VAL A 51 -26.04 -7.67 -14.26
N ASN A 52 -26.24 -8.95 -14.61
CA ASN A 52 -27.40 -9.41 -15.38
C ASN A 52 -28.67 -9.65 -14.54
N GLN A 53 -28.74 -9.17 -13.30
CA GLN A 53 -29.94 -9.30 -12.47
C GLN A 53 -31.03 -8.35 -12.96
N SER A 54 -32.26 -8.86 -13.08
CA SER A 54 -33.43 -8.03 -13.35
C SER A 54 -33.70 -7.10 -12.17
N GLY A 55 -33.65 -5.78 -12.38
CA GLY A 55 -33.87 -4.81 -11.30
C GLY A 55 -33.26 -3.45 -11.57
N MET A 56 -32.99 -2.73 -10.49
CA MET A 56 -32.25 -1.45 -10.47
C MET A 56 -30.75 -1.72 -10.37
N ASP A 57 -29.93 -0.87 -11.00
CA ASP A 57 -28.47 -1.02 -10.94
C ASP A 57 -27.93 -0.69 -9.55
N GLY A 58 -28.61 0.15 -8.77
CA GLY A 58 -28.19 0.40 -7.40
C GLY A 58 -29.20 1.05 -6.46
N LEU A 59 -29.08 0.68 -5.19
CA LEU A 59 -29.78 1.28 -4.05
C LEU A 59 -28.76 1.67 -2.98
N VAL A 60 -28.74 2.95 -2.60
CA VAL A 60 -27.78 3.47 -1.63
C VAL A 60 -28.49 4.35 -0.60
N TYR A 61 -28.19 4.12 0.68
CA TYR A 61 -28.59 4.98 1.78
C TYR A 61 -27.36 5.48 2.54
N CYS A 62 -27.12 6.79 2.44
CA CYS A 62 -26.09 7.54 3.15
C CYS A 62 -26.76 8.62 4.01
N GLU A 63 -26.42 8.81 5.27
CA GLU A 63 -27.07 9.82 6.12
C GLU A 63 -26.64 11.24 5.72
N THR A 64 -25.33 11.48 5.57
CA THR A 64 -24.76 12.81 5.32
C THR A 64 -24.46 13.09 3.85
N GLY A 65 -24.32 12.03 3.03
CA GLY A 65 -23.81 12.14 1.67
C GLY A 65 -22.30 12.41 1.61
N PHE A 66 -21.78 12.59 0.39
CA PHE A 66 -20.40 12.93 0.12
C PHE A 66 -20.29 13.84 -1.11
N LEU A 67 -19.97 15.12 -0.86
CA LEU A 67 -19.81 16.16 -1.89
C LEU A 67 -21.00 16.15 -2.87
N GLU A 68 -20.73 16.32 -4.17
CA GLU A 68 -21.74 16.19 -5.22
C GLU A 68 -21.95 14.74 -5.71
N PHE A 69 -21.12 13.82 -5.23
CA PHE A 69 -21.03 12.45 -5.75
C PHE A 69 -22.05 11.50 -5.11
N VAL A 70 -22.18 11.54 -3.77
CA VAL A 70 -23.13 10.69 -3.04
C VAL A 70 -24.18 11.58 -2.37
N PRO A 71 -25.46 11.49 -2.75
CA PRO A 71 -26.51 12.29 -2.12
C PRO A 71 -26.82 11.84 -0.68
N ALA A 72 -27.25 12.79 0.15
CA ALA A 72 -27.78 12.51 1.49
C ALA A 72 -29.21 11.94 1.44
N GLY A 73 -29.44 10.91 2.24
CA GLY A 73 -30.65 10.10 2.26
C GLY A 73 -30.57 8.91 1.29
N LYS A 74 -31.75 8.44 0.86
CA LYS A 74 -31.87 7.32 -0.06
C LYS A 74 -31.69 7.77 -1.51
N SER A 75 -30.98 6.96 -2.30
CA SER A 75 -30.75 7.20 -3.71
C SER A 75 -30.83 5.94 -4.54
N TYR A 76 -31.38 6.11 -5.74
CA TYR A 76 -31.44 5.10 -6.77
C TYR A 76 -30.41 5.42 -7.84
N TRP A 77 -29.66 4.39 -8.24
CA TRP A 77 -28.56 4.50 -9.19
C TRP A 77 -28.88 3.70 -10.45
N GLU A 78 -28.66 4.33 -11.59
CA GLU A 78 -28.69 3.74 -12.93
C GLU A 78 -27.33 3.99 -13.58
N ILE A 79 -26.69 2.95 -14.11
CA ILE A 79 -25.30 2.96 -14.55
C ILE A 79 -25.25 2.57 -16.02
N GLY A 80 -24.66 3.42 -16.85
CA GLY A 80 -24.62 3.21 -18.31
C GLY A 80 -23.27 3.46 -18.93
N THR A 81 -22.74 2.48 -19.67
CA THR A 81 -21.48 2.61 -20.43
C THR A 81 -21.67 2.84 -21.93
N GLY A 82 -22.92 2.79 -22.41
CA GLY A 82 -23.29 2.94 -23.82
C GLY A 82 -22.92 4.29 -24.44
N LYS A 83 -22.95 4.36 -25.77
CA LYS A 83 -22.56 5.55 -26.55
C LYS A 83 -23.59 6.69 -26.52
N ASP A 84 -24.83 6.38 -26.13
CA ASP A 84 -25.95 7.30 -26.05
C ASP A 84 -26.41 7.49 -24.59
N PRO A 85 -25.59 8.11 -23.72
CA PRO A 85 -25.91 8.22 -22.29
C PRO A 85 -27.19 9.04 -22.04
N GLN A 86 -27.47 10.05 -22.87
CA GLN A 86 -28.71 10.84 -22.75
C GLN A 86 -29.98 10.01 -22.98
N GLU A 87 -29.97 9.16 -24.00
CA GLU A 87 -31.11 8.30 -24.33
C GLU A 87 -31.33 7.27 -23.23
N LYS A 88 -30.25 6.60 -22.81
CA LYS A 88 -30.30 5.64 -21.69
C LYS A 88 -30.81 6.30 -20.41
N ALA A 89 -30.25 7.44 -20.01
CA ALA A 89 -30.72 8.18 -18.84
C ALA A 89 -32.20 8.56 -18.93
N SER A 90 -32.69 8.92 -20.12
CA SER A 90 -34.10 9.25 -20.34
C SER A 90 -35.00 8.03 -20.19
N SER A 91 -34.60 6.90 -20.77
CA SER A 91 -35.31 5.63 -20.70
C SER A 91 -35.39 5.10 -19.27
N ASP A 92 -34.24 5.02 -18.59
CA ASP A 92 -34.16 4.52 -17.22
C ASP A 92 -34.94 5.43 -16.26
N PHE A 93 -34.82 6.75 -16.41
CA PHE A 93 -35.59 7.71 -15.62
C PHE A 93 -37.10 7.52 -15.78
N GLN A 94 -37.58 7.36 -17.02
CA GLN A 94 -39.01 7.17 -17.29
C GLN A 94 -39.50 5.85 -16.69
N LYS A 95 -38.75 4.76 -16.92
CA LYS A 95 -39.04 3.45 -16.34
C LYS A 95 -39.19 3.51 -14.82
N ARG A 96 -38.25 4.15 -14.10
CA ARG A 96 -38.33 4.26 -12.63
C ARG A 96 -39.42 5.20 -12.15
N THR A 97 -39.70 6.22 -12.94
CA THR A 97 -40.83 7.14 -12.70
C THR A 97 -42.16 6.40 -12.76
N ASP A 98 -42.30 5.43 -13.66
CA ASP A 98 -43.53 4.64 -13.83
C ASP A 98 -43.63 3.48 -12.83
N GLU A 99 -42.49 2.94 -12.37
CA GLU A 99 -42.44 1.84 -11.39
C GLU A 99 -42.66 2.31 -9.93
N LEU A 100 -42.22 3.53 -9.57
CA LEU A 100 -42.23 4.01 -8.18
C LEU A 100 -43.40 4.95 -7.88
N SER A 101 -43.95 4.85 -6.67
CA SER A 101 -45.00 5.76 -6.19
C SER A 101 -44.48 7.19 -6.01
N ASN A 102 -45.40 8.16 -5.95
CA ASN A 102 -45.04 9.57 -5.67
C ASN A 102 -44.36 9.74 -4.30
N GLU A 103 -44.80 8.98 -3.30
CA GLU A 103 -44.24 9.03 -1.94
C GLU A 103 -42.81 8.51 -1.90
N GLU A 104 -42.52 7.42 -2.63
CA GLU A 104 -41.16 6.91 -2.77
C GLU A 104 -40.29 7.94 -3.50
N ARG A 105 -40.72 8.44 -4.66
CA ARG A 105 -39.94 9.42 -5.42
C ARG A 105 -39.61 10.67 -4.62
N ALA A 106 -40.54 11.16 -3.80
CA ALA A 106 -40.33 12.33 -2.93
C ALA A 106 -39.23 12.11 -1.88
N ASN A 107 -38.94 10.86 -1.53
CA ASN A 107 -37.92 10.47 -0.55
C ASN A 107 -36.59 10.04 -1.18
N PHE A 108 -36.54 9.80 -2.49
CA PHE A 108 -35.37 9.25 -3.19
C PHE A 108 -34.73 10.24 -4.16
N THR A 109 -33.39 10.23 -4.21
CA THR A 109 -32.61 10.92 -5.25
C THR A 109 -32.35 9.97 -6.42
N PHE A 110 -32.71 10.36 -7.64
CA PHE A 110 -32.31 9.64 -8.85
C PHE A 110 -30.89 10.03 -9.24
N VAL A 111 -30.01 9.05 -9.44
CA VAL A 111 -28.63 9.23 -9.87
C VAL A 111 -28.39 8.43 -11.15
N PHE A 112 -28.00 9.12 -12.21
CA PHE A 112 -27.50 8.46 -13.42
C PHE A 112 -25.98 8.62 -13.50
N ALA A 113 -25.27 7.49 -13.57
CA ALA A 113 -23.82 7.47 -13.64
C ALA A 113 -23.33 6.88 -14.96
N THR A 114 -22.34 7.53 -15.58
CA THR A 114 -21.74 7.07 -16.83
C THR A 114 -20.26 7.45 -16.91
N PRO A 115 -19.38 6.56 -17.41
CA PRO A 115 -17.97 6.89 -17.67
C PRO A 115 -17.78 7.79 -18.90
N ARG A 116 -18.85 8.07 -19.66
CA ARG A 116 -18.84 8.93 -20.84
C ARG A 116 -18.93 10.39 -20.44
N SER A 117 -18.31 11.27 -21.24
CA SER A 117 -18.43 12.72 -21.10
C SER A 117 -19.06 13.33 -22.37
N ALA A 118 -18.71 14.59 -22.70
CA ALA A 118 -19.32 15.32 -23.81
C ALA A 118 -19.08 14.70 -25.19
N GLU A 119 -18.06 13.87 -25.37
CA GLU A 119 -17.77 13.15 -26.62
C GLU A 119 -18.86 12.15 -27.00
N ALA A 120 -19.67 11.68 -26.05
CA ALA A 120 -20.77 10.76 -26.29
C ALA A 120 -22.00 11.52 -26.80
N ASN A 121 -22.05 11.74 -28.11
CA ASN A 121 -23.15 12.40 -28.82
C ASN A 121 -23.47 13.81 -28.32
N GLY A 122 -22.44 14.48 -27.78
CA GLY A 122 -22.52 15.87 -27.38
C GLY A 122 -23.36 16.10 -26.13
N TRP A 123 -23.59 15.11 -25.26
CA TRP A 123 -24.35 15.28 -24.01
C TRP A 123 -23.52 15.98 -22.92
N ASP A 124 -23.14 17.22 -23.24
CA ASP A 124 -22.36 18.10 -22.37
C ASP A 124 -23.16 18.65 -21.18
N GLU A 125 -22.46 19.31 -20.28
CA GLU A 125 -23.00 19.85 -19.03
C GLU A 125 -24.22 20.80 -19.25
N PRO A 126 -24.23 21.73 -20.23
CA PRO A 126 -25.42 22.51 -20.56
C PRO A 126 -26.65 21.66 -20.94
N LYS A 127 -26.48 20.63 -21.78
CA LYS A 127 -27.58 19.74 -22.15
C LYS A 127 -28.03 18.88 -20.98
N GLN A 128 -27.12 18.41 -20.14
CA GLN A 128 -27.43 17.70 -18.90
C GLN A 128 -28.27 18.57 -17.96
N ARG A 129 -27.89 19.84 -17.72
CA ARG A 129 -28.71 20.77 -16.92
C ARG A 129 -30.09 21.01 -17.50
N ALA A 130 -30.19 21.21 -18.81
CA ALA A 130 -31.48 21.37 -19.48
C ALA A 130 -32.35 20.11 -19.35
N TRP A 131 -31.74 18.93 -19.44
CA TRP A 131 -32.39 17.64 -19.26
C TRP A 131 -32.94 17.47 -17.83
N ILE A 132 -32.16 17.84 -16.80
CA ILE A 132 -32.60 17.84 -15.40
C ILE A 132 -33.75 18.83 -15.19
N LYS A 133 -33.60 20.08 -15.68
CA LYS A 133 -34.60 21.14 -15.49
C LYS A 133 -35.99 20.74 -16.00
N ARG A 134 -36.05 20.09 -17.16
CA ARG A 134 -37.31 19.55 -17.73
C ARG A 134 -37.98 18.48 -16.86
N ARG A 135 -37.26 17.89 -15.91
CA ARG A 135 -37.71 16.78 -15.06
C ARG A 135 -37.85 17.12 -13.58
N GLN A 136 -37.62 18.37 -13.18
CA GLN A 136 -37.69 18.77 -11.76
C GLN A 136 -39.07 18.56 -11.11
N ASN A 137 -40.15 18.62 -11.88
CA ASN A 137 -41.52 18.53 -11.38
C ASN A 137 -42.13 17.12 -11.47
N THR A 138 -41.28 16.10 -11.54
CA THR A 138 -41.70 14.69 -11.65
C THR A 138 -41.79 14.00 -10.29
N GLY A 139 -41.74 14.74 -9.18
CA GLY A 139 -41.92 14.20 -7.82
C GLY A 139 -40.68 13.57 -7.19
N TRP A 140 -39.56 13.46 -7.92
CA TRP A 140 -38.28 13.03 -7.37
C TRP A 140 -37.69 14.06 -6.40
N LYS A 141 -37.11 13.62 -5.28
CA LYS A 141 -36.43 14.50 -4.31
C LYS A 141 -35.36 15.35 -4.98
N ARG A 142 -34.54 14.70 -5.81
CA ARG A 142 -33.44 15.30 -6.57
C ARG A 142 -33.05 14.39 -7.73
N ILE A 143 -32.43 14.97 -8.75
CA ILE A 143 -31.85 14.28 -9.90
C ILE A 143 -30.38 14.69 -10.01
N ILE A 144 -29.49 13.71 -10.12
CA ILE A 144 -28.03 13.90 -10.25
C ILE A 144 -27.53 13.14 -11.47
N ILE A 145 -26.65 13.77 -12.24
CA ILE A 145 -25.87 13.11 -13.29
C ILE A 145 -24.40 13.14 -12.86
N ILE A 146 -23.77 11.97 -12.93
CA ILE A 146 -22.35 11.75 -12.69
C ILE A 146 -21.76 11.22 -14.00
N ASP A 147 -21.17 12.12 -14.78
CA ASP A 147 -20.52 11.79 -16.06
C ASP A 147 -19.02 11.48 -15.86
N GLY A 148 -18.31 11.19 -16.95
CA GLY A 148 -16.89 10.84 -16.91
C GLY A 148 -16.01 11.93 -16.30
N VAL A 149 -16.39 13.20 -16.43
CA VAL A 149 -15.70 14.32 -15.77
C VAL A 149 -15.84 14.23 -14.26
N LYS A 150 -17.08 14.09 -13.77
CA LYS A 150 -17.34 13.95 -12.34
C LYS A 150 -16.75 12.66 -11.76
N LEU A 151 -16.75 11.55 -12.49
CA LEU A 151 -16.09 10.31 -12.05
C LEU A 151 -14.58 10.49 -11.91
N ALA A 152 -13.93 11.17 -12.85
CA ALA A 152 -12.50 11.46 -12.76
C ALA A 152 -12.18 12.39 -11.57
N ASP A 153 -13.03 13.39 -11.31
CA ASP A 153 -12.90 14.25 -10.14
C ASP A 153 -13.16 13.48 -8.82
N TRP A 154 -14.10 12.55 -8.81
CA TRP A 154 -14.35 11.67 -7.67
C TRP A 154 -13.12 10.78 -7.38
N LEU A 155 -12.56 10.16 -8.41
CA LEU A 155 -11.34 9.34 -8.32
C LEU A 155 -10.12 10.10 -7.78
N ARG A 156 -10.04 11.42 -8.02
CA ARG A 156 -8.95 12.26 -7.50
C ARG A 156 -8.90 12.28 -5.97
N GLU A 157 -10.03 12.12 -5.31
CA GLU A 157 -10.10 12.03 -3.84
C GLU A 157 -9.77 10.62 -3.30
N PHE A 158 -9.62 9.61 -4.17
CA PHE A 158 -9.36 8.21 -3.82
C PHE A 158 -8.26 7.58 -4.71
N PRO A 159 -6.98 7.97 -4.55
CA PRO A 159 -5.90 7.57 -5.44
C PRO A 159 -5.67 6.06 -5.52
N ALA A 160 -5.91 5.30 -4.44
CA ALA A 160 -5.77 3.84 -4.46
C ALA A 160 -6.79 3.18 -5.40
N ILE A 161 -8.04 3.66 -5.39
CA ILE A 161 -9.08 3.23 -6.32
C ILE A 161 -8.76 3.72 -7.75
N GLY A 162 -8.19 4.92 -7.88
CA GLY A 162 -7.67 5.42 -9.15
C GLY A 162 -6.60 4.50 -9.76
N LYS A 163 -5.66 4.03 -8.95
CA LYS A 163 -4.62 3.05 -9.33
C LYS A 163 -5.23 1.70 -9.73
N TRP A 164 -6.18 1.19 -8.94
CA TRP A 164 -6.93 -0.01 -9.29
C TRP A 164 -7.61 0.12 -10.66
N MET A 165 -8.26 1.26 -10.92
CA MET A 165 -8.91 1.53 -12.20
C MET A 165 -7.89 1.63 -13.33
N ALA A 166 -6.73 2.28 -13.12
CA ALA A 166 -5.68 2.37 -14.13
C ALA A 166 -5.18 1.00 -14.57
N CYS A 167 -5.00 0.07 -13.61
CA CYS A 167 -4.68 -1.32 -13.90
C CYS A 167 -5.77 -2.01 -14.73
N LYS A 168 -7.06 -1.78 -14.45
CA LYS A 168 -8.17 -2.35 -15.23
C LYS A 168 -8.24 -1.82 -16.66
N ILE A 169 -7.91 -0.55 -16.87
CA ILE A 169 -7.86 0.06 -18.21
C ILE A 169 -6.62 -0.42 -18.99
N GLY A 170 -5.60 -0.94 -18.30
CA GLY A 170 -4.31 -1.30 -18.90
C GLY A 170 -3.40 -0.10 -19.10
N ILE A 171 -3.60 0.97 -18.34
CA ILE A 171 -2.70 2.12 -18.32
C ILE A 171 -1.67 1.88 -17.22
N SER A 172 -0.41 1.75 -17.62
CA SER A 172 0.71 1.88 -16.70
C SER A 172 0.82 3.34 -16.30
N SER A 173 0.02 3.77 -15.32
CA SER A 173 0.09 5.14 -14.82
C SER A 173 1.38 5.28 -14.02
N ASN A 174 2.45 5.72 -14.68
CA ASN A 174 3.72 6.15 -14.05
C ASN A 174 3.54 7.51 -13.31
N LEU A 175 2.33 7.81 -12.83
CA LEU A 175 1.98 9.09 -12.23
C LEU A 175 2.29 9.04 -10.73
N GLY A 176 3.47 9.56 -10.38
CA GLY A 176 4.01 9.60 -9.03
C GLY A 176 4.49 8.22 -8.57
N ASP A 177 5.47 8.18 -7.66
CA ASP A 177 5.93 6.94 -7.06
C ASP A 177 4.91 6.43 -6.00
N ILE A 178 3.64 6.31 -6.40
CA ILE A 178 2.56 5.71 -5.60
C ILE A 178 2.45 4.23 -5.95
N ILE A 179 2.56 3.40 -4.91
CA ILE A 179 2.30 1.96 -4.98
C ILE A 179 1.22 1.62 -3.96
N THR A 180 0.24 0.81 -4.36
CA THR A 180 -0.74 0.26 -3.41
C THR A 180 -0.17 -0.97 -2.70
N PRO A 181 -0.63 -1.31 -1.48
CA PRO A 181 -0.15 -2.50 -0.79
C PRO A 181 -0.30 -3.80 -1.60
N LEU A 182 -1.38 -3.91 -2.39
CA LEU A 182 -1.62 -5.07 -3.24
C LEU A 182 -0.65 -5.13 -4.43
N GLU A 183 -0.36 -4.00 -5.07
CA GLU A 183 0.66 -3.94 -6.13
C GLU A 183 2.05 -4.32 -5.59
N HIS A 184 2.40 -3.81 -4.40
CA HIS A 184 3.65 -4.15 -3.73
C HIS A 184 3.74 -5.64 -3.43
N TRP A 185 2.70 -6.23 -2.81
CA TRP A 185 2.66 -7.65 -2.51
C TRP A 185 2.78 -8.52 -3.77
N ASN A 186 2.04 -8.16 -4.83
CA ASN A 186 2.10 -8.88 -6.10
C ASN A 186 3.50 -8.79 -6.74
N LEU A 187 4.15 -7.63 -6.69
CA LEU A 187 5.52 -7.46 -7.18
C LEU A 187 6.50 -8.33 -6.39
N THR A 188 6.39 -8.34 -5.05
CA THR A 188 7.22 -9.19 -4.18
C THR A 188 7.03 -10.68 -4.49
N GLN A 189 5.79 -11.11 -4.69
CA GLN A 189 5.48 -12.49 -5.10
C GLN A 189 6.02 -12.83 -6.50
N SER A 190 5.91 -11.91 -7.46
CA SER A 190 6.45 -12.10 -8.81
C SER A 190 7.97 -12.23 -8.80
N LYS A 191 8.67 -11.38 -8.04
CA LYS A 191 10.12 -11.46 -7.88
C LYS A 191 10.54 -12.77 -7.21
N PHE A 192 9.84 -13.19 -6.15
CA PHE A 192 10.06 -14.48 -5.50
C PHE A 192 9.91 -15.67 -6.47
N LYS A 193 8.82 -15.70 -7.24
CA LYS A 193 8.58 -16.75 -8.26
C LYS A 193 9.63 -16.77 -9.37
N ASN A 194 10.22 -15.61 -9.66
CA ASN A 194 11.26 -15.47 -10.67
C ASN A 194 12.67 -15.72 -10.16
N CYS A 195 12.84 -16.03 -8.87
CA CYS A 195 14.13 -16.42 -8.33
C CYS A 195 14.56 -17.76 -8.96
N ASN A 196 15.80 -17.81 -9.48
CA ASN A 196 16.36 -18.97 -10.18
C ASN A 196 16.28 -20.27 -9.36
N LEU A 197 16.33 -20.16 -8.03
CA LEU A 197 16.20 -21.27 -7.09
C LEU A 197 14.81 -21.93 -7.12
N ILE A 198 13.76 -21.15 -7.40
CA ILE A 198 12.37 -21.58 -7.28
C ILE A 198 11.78 -21.94 -8.65
N GLN A 199 12.19 -21.25 -9.72
CA GLN A 199 11.71 -21.51 -11.10
C GLN A 199 11.93 -22.95 -11.58
N SER A 200 12.96 -23.64 -11.07
CA SER A 200 13.35 -24.97 -11.58
C SER A 200 12.89 -26.16 -10.73
N GLN A 201 12.68 -25.98 -9.42
CA GLN A 201 12.48 -27.09 -8.48
C GLN A 201 11.18 -27.02 -7.66
N PHE A 202 10.54 -25.85 -7.52
CA PHE A 202 9.44 -25.64 -6.56
C PHE A 202 8.31 -24.78 -7.12
N ASN A 203 7.91 -25.05 -8.36
CA ASN A 203 6.83 -24.35 -9.05
C ASN A 203 5.52 -24.47 -8.25
N GLY A 204 4.96 -23.34 -7.81
CA GLY A 204 3.72 -23.28 -7.04
C GLY A 204 3.85 -22.77 -5.60
N LEU A 205 5.07 -22.66 -5.06
CA LEU A 205 5.28 -21.99 -3.76
C LEU A 205 5.03 -20.48 -3.85
N ALA A 206 4.62 -19.90 -2.73
CA ALA A 206 4.40 -18.47 -2.58
C ALA A 206 4.95 -18.00 -1.23
N LEU A 207 5.45 -16.76 -1.17
CA LEU A 207 5.74 -16.13 0.11
C LEU A 207 4.45 -15.97 0.90
N THR A 208 4.49 -16.32 2.17
CA THR A 208 3.32 -16.27 3.05
C THR A 208 3.36 -14.98 3.89
N PRO A 209 2.25 -14.22 3.99
CA PRO A 209 2.22 -12.96 4.74
C PRO A 209 2.65 -13.09 6.21
N GLU A 210 2.42 -14.26 6.81
CA GLU A 210 2.75 -14.59 8.19
C GLU A 210 4.24 -14.39 8.49
N LEU A 211 5.11 -14.56 7.48
CA LEU A 211 6.55 -14.34 7.62
C LEU A 211 6.87 -12.90 8.05
N PHE A 212 6.09 -11.92 7.58
CA PHE A 212 6.34 -10.50 7.81
C PHE A 212 5.60 -9.93 9.01
N ILE A 213 4.66 -10.67 9.60
CA ILE A 213 3.91 -10.24 10.80
C ILE A 213 4.28 -11.03 12.06
N SER A 214 4.99 -12.17 11.91
CA SER A 214 5.42 -12.98 13.04
C SER A 214 6.40 -12.22 13.96
N SER A 215 6.26 -12.39 15.27
CA SER A 215 7.00 -11.64 16.31
C SER A 215 6.77 -10.11 16.30
N ARG A 216 5.76 -9.61 15.55
CA ARG A 216 5.50 -8.17 15.36
C ARG A 216 4.12 -7.73 15.89
N ASP A 217 3.57 -8.39 16.92
CA ASP A 217 2.22 -8.14 17.47
C ASP A 217 1.96 -6.68 17.88
N LYS A 218 2.98 -6.04 18.49
CA LYS A 218 2.92 -4.61 18.85
C LYS A 218 2.77 -3.72 17.62
N ALA A 219 3.55 -4.00 16.57
CA ALA A 219 3.48 -3.28 15.30
C ALA A 219 2.13 -3.50 14.61
N CYS A 220 1.61 -4.74 14.59
CA CYS A 220 0.28 -5.04 14.05
C CYS A 220 -0.83 -4.26 14.77
N SER A 221 -0.76 -4.17 16.10
CA SER A 221 -1.73 -3.43 16.92
C SER A 221 -1.66 -1.92 16.70
N ALA A 222 -0.45 -1.38 16.53
CA ALA A 222 -0.25 0.03 16.22
C ALA A 222 -0.74 0.37 14.80
N LEU A 223 -0.44 -0.50 13.83
CA LEU A 223 -0.90 -0.37 12.45
C LEU A 223 -2.43 -0.40 12.36
N GLU A 224 -3.08 -1.33 13.06
CA GLU A 224 -4.54 -1.35 13.20
C GLU A 224 -5.07 -0.03 13.77
N SER A 225 -4.40 0.56 14.76
CA SER A 225 -4.81 1.83 15.37
C SER A 225 -4.74 3.01 14.39
N ILE A 226 -3.76 3.01 13.48
CA ILE A 226 -3.68 3.97 12.36
C ILE A 226 -4.86 3.76 11.40
N PHE A 227 -5.12 2.52 10.98
CA PHE A 227 -6.22 2.21 10.08
C PHE A 227 -7.60 2.51 10.69
N LEU A 228 -7.77 2.39 12.01
CA LEU A 228 -8.98 2.77 12.72
C LEU A 228 -9.09 4.30 12.97
N GLY A 229 -8.04 5.07 12.69
CA GLY A 229 -7.99 6.51 12.94
C GLY A 229 -7.85 6.88 14.42
N LYS A 230 -7.52 5.91 15.28
CA LYS A 230 -7.25 6.12 16.72
C LYS A 230 -5.89 6.76 16.96
N ALA A 231 -4.92 6.44 16.10
CA ALA A 231 -3.62 7.07 16.03
C ALA A 231 -3.46 7.79 14.69
N LYS A 232 -2.64 8.84 14.65
CA LYS A 232 -2.35 9.60 13.43
C LYS A 232 -0.95 9.35 12.88
N LYS A 233 -0.01 8.93 13.72
CA LYS A 233 1.38 8.70 13.33
C LYS A 233 1.88 7.38 13.91
N LEU A 234 2.71 6.69 13.15
CA LEU A 234 3.43 5.50 13.58
C LEU A 234 4.86 5.56 13.03
N PHE A 235 5.82 5.51 13.94
CA PHE A 235 7.23 5.50 13.64
C PHE A 235 7.77 4.07 13.79
N ILE A 236 8.43 3.56 12.75
CA ILE A 236 8.88 2.17 12.69
C ILE A 236 10.37 2.12 12.39
N ILE A 237 11.15 1.43 13.22
CA ILE A 237 12.55 1.13 12.88
C ILE A 237 12.55 0.00 11.86
N ALA A 238 13.10 0.27 10.67
CA ALA A 238 13.09 -0.64 9.54
C ALA A 238 14.46 -1.27 9.31
N GLU A 239 14.50 -2.56 8.96
CA GLU A 239 15.74 -3.27 8.60
C GLU A 239 16.19 -2.94 7.16
N SER A 240 15.25 -2.68 6.25
CA SER A 240 15.57 -2.40 4.86
C SER A 240 14.62 -1.38 4.25
N GLU A 241 14.95 -0.92 3.04
CA GLU A 241 14.15 0.08 2.33
C GLU A 241 12.68 -0.32 2.16
N ASN A 242 12.42 -1.62 1.95
CA ASN A 242 11.07 -2.14 1.72
C ASN A 242 10.46 -2.82 2.96
N ASP A 243 11.14 -2.86 4.12
CA ASP A 243 10.69 -3.68 5.27
C ASP A 243 9.32 -3.22 5.81
N VAL A 244 9.08 -1.90 5.87
CA VAL A 244 7.77 -1.35 6.26
C VAL A 244 6.71 -1.60 5.18
N ASP A 245 7.05 -1.44 3.90
CA ASP A 245 6.12 -1.72 2.79
C ASP A 245 5.71 -3.21 2.77
N ASP A 246 6.69 -4.11 2.93
CA ASP A 246 6.49 -5.56 3.03
C ASP A 246 5.61 -5.91 4.23
N PHE A 247 5.89 -5.32 5.40
CA PHE A 247 5.10 -5.52 6.61
C PHE A 247 3.65 -5.04 6.46
N VAL A 248 3.43 -3.81 5.97
CA VAL A 248 2.08 -3.27 5.81
C VAL A 248 1.30 -4.06 4.76
N ALA A 249 1.91 -4.39 3.63
CA ALA A 249 1.28 -5.20 2.59
C ALA A 249 0.91 -6.59 3.13
N ALA A 250 1.84 -7.27 3.79
CA ALA A 250 1.58 -8.58 4.38
C ALA A 250 0.49 -8.53 5.45
N TYR A 251 0.50 -7.53 6.33
CA TYR A 251 -0.54 -7.35 7.33
C TYR A 251 -1.93 -7.30 6.68
N LEU A 252 -2.10 -6.51 5.62
CA LEU A 252 -3.36 -6.44 4.87
C LEU A 252 -3.76 -7.79 4.27
N MET A 253 -2.80 -8.58 3.78
CA MET A 253 -3.06 -9.91 3.20
C MET A 253 -3.51 -10.94 4.24
N THR A 254 -3.25 -10.72 5.53
CA THR A 254 -3.74 -11.59 6.62
C THR A 254 -5.17 -11.27 7.08
N LEU A 255 -5.71 -10.11 6.67
CA LEU A 255 -7.06 -9.69 7.08
C LEU A 255 -8.14 -10.37 6.23
N GLY A 256 -9.34 -10.46 6.79
CA GLY A 256 -10.53 -10.88 6.02
C GLY A 256 -10.79 -9.94 4.84
N LYS A 257 -11.25 -10.48 3.71
CA LYS A 257 -11.37 -9.80 2.41
C LYS A 257 -11.97 -8.39 2.47
N GLU A 258 -13.09 -8.22 3.17
CA GLU A 258 -13.77 -6.92 3.27
C GLU A 258 -12.93 -5.88 4.02
N LYS A 259 -12.32 -6.28 5.14
CA LYS A 259 -11.46 -5.40 5.95
C LYS A 259 -10.18 -5.06 5.20
N ALA A 260 -9.57 -6.05 4.54
CA ALA A 260 -8.38 -5.87 3.71
C ALA A 260 -8.64 -4.86 2.59
N GLN A 261 -9.75 -5.00 1.85
CA GLN A 261 -10.13 -4.10 0.77
C GLN A 261 -10.33 -2.66 1.29
N LYS A 262 -11.10 -2.49 2.36
CA LYS A 262 -11.32 -1.18 3.00
C LYS A 262 -10.02 -0.48 3.43
N TYR A 263 -9.03 -1.24 3.85
CA TYR A 263 -7.73 -0.69 4.25
C TYR A 263 -6.84 -0.41 3.04
N ALA A 264 -6.82 -1.31 2.05
CA ALA A 264 -6.09 -1.13 0.80
C ALA A 264 -6.58 0.10 0.01
N ASP A 265 -7.89 0.34 -0.05
CA ASP A 265 -8.52 1.46 -0.79
C ASP A 265 -8.17 2.85 -0.23
N LYS A 266 -7.49 2.92 0.91
CA LYS A 266 -7.01 4.16 1.51
C LYS A 266 -5.52 4.17 1.83
N CYS A 267 -4.79 3.10 1.54
CA CYS A 267 -3.38 2.96 1.87
C CYS A 267 -2.52 3.22 0.63
N LEU A 268 -1.54 4.10 0.76
CA LEU A 268 -0.66 4.50 -0.33
C LEU A 268 0.79 4.46 0.14
N PHE A 269 1.66 3.77 -0.59
CA PHE A 269 3.10 3.81 -0.39
C PHE A 269 3.65 4.89 -1.30
N ILE A 270 4.35 5.87 -0.74
CA ILE A 270 4.79 7.08 -1.43
C ILE A 270 6.29 7.21 -1.33
N LYS A 271 6.98 7.34 -2.47
CA LYS A 271 8.45 7.41 -2.49
C LYS A 271 9.04 8.79 -2.76
N ASP A 272 8.27 9.71 -3.31
CA ASP A 272 8.75 11.03 -3.70
C ASP A 272 8.00 12.20 -3.02
N LYS A 273 8.72 13.31 -2.82
CA LYS A 273 8.27 14.45 -2.02
C LYS A 273 7.10 15.20 -2.68
N ASP A 274 7.11 15.33 -4.00
CA ASP A 274 6.06 16.03 -4.75
C ASP A 274 4.72 15.29 -4.60
N THR A 275 4.75 13.97 -4.74
CA THR A 275 3.59 13.10 -4.53
C THR A 275 3.12 13.15 -3.08
N TRP A 276 4.02 13.08 -2.11
CA TRP A 276 3.67 13.20 -0.69
C TRP A 276 2.92 14.50 -0.41
N GLN A 277 3.43 15.63 -0.89
CA GLN A 277 2.78 16.92 -0.73
C GLN A 277 1.40 16.94 -1.39
N ALA A 278 1.29 16.50 -2.64
CA ALA A 278 0.03 16.53 -3.37
C ALA A 278 -1.06 15.65 -2.73
N ILE A 279 -0.70 14.46 -2.22
CA ILE A 279 -1.63 13.57 -1.53
C ILE A 279 -2.01 14.10 -0.14
N SER A 280 -1.08 14.75 0.56
CA SER A 280 -1.34 15.37 1.86
C SER A 280 -2.35 16.53 1.77
N GLU A 281 -2.53 17.13 0.60
CA GLU A 281 -3.51 18.20 0.38
C GLU A 281 -4.94 17.69 0.11
N LEU A 282 -5.13 16.37 -0.06
CA LEU A 282 -6.45 15.79 -0.31
C LEU A 282 -7.38 16.00 0.89
N ARG A 283 -8.69 16.11 0.61
CA ARG A 283 -9.68 16.37 1.67
C ARG A 283 -10.01 15.12 2.46
N ARG A 284 -9.81 13.95 1.85
CA ARG A 284 -10.07 12.66 2.48
C ARG A 284 -8.85 12.19 3.24
N SER A 285 -9.10 11.68 4.45
CA SER A 285 -8.09 10.98 5.23
C SER A 285 -7.68 9.70 4.52
N HIS A 286 -6.38 9.54 4.33
CA HIS A 286 -5.71 8.34 3.81
C HIS A 286 -4.72 7.81 4.85
N VAL A 287 -4.17 6.62 4.61
CA VAL A 287 -3.01 6.07 5.32
C VAL A 287 -1.81 6.13 4.38
N LEU A 288 -0.79 6.91 4.73
CA LEU A 288 0.38 7.17 3.91
C LEU A 288 1.58 6.45 4.52
N VAL A 289 2.20 5.56 3.76
CA VAL A 289 3.45 4.90 4.12
C VAL A 289 4.58 5.60 3.37
N ALA A 290 5.49 6.18 4.13
CA ALA A 290 6.63 6.90 3.57
C ALA A 290 7.75 5.93 3.18
N SER A 291 8.40 6.17 2.04
CA SER A 291 9.71 5.59 1.78
C SER A 291 10.76 6.21 2.70
N PRO A 292 11.77 5.44 3.15
CA PRO A 292 12.90 6.01 3.89
C PRO A 292 13.64 7.13 3.14
N ARG A 293 13.55 7.16 1.80
CA ARG A 293 14.18 8.19 0.96
C ARG A 293 13.55 9.58 1.09
N LEU A 294 12.36 9.68 1.69
CA LEU A 294 11.68 10.96 1.88
C LEU A 294 12.30 11.79 3.01
N ASP A 295 12.96 11.14 3.97
CA ASP A 295 13.61 11.79 5.12
C ASP A 295 12.64 12.70 5.92
N LEU A 296 11.45 12.15 6.23
CA LEU A 296 10.37 12.88 6.90
C LEU A 296 10.61 13.09 8.40
N ASP A 297 11.52 12.32 8.97
CA ASP A 297 11.92 12.36 10.37
C ASP A 297 13.02 13.39 10.67
N ASP A 298 13.76 13.86 9.65
CA ASP A 298 14.80 14.87 9.77
C ASP A 298 14.50 16.13 8.93
N GLU A 299 14.90 16.17 7.65
CA GLU A 299 14.84 17.38 6.83
C GLU A 299 13.42 17.83 6.44
N GLN A 300 12.45 16.90 6.40
CA GLN A 300 11.11 17.13 5.84
C GLN A 300 9.98 17.05 6.87
N GLN A 301 10.25 17.38 8.14
CA GLN A 301 9.23 17.38 9.21
C GLN A 301 8.00 18.26 8.91
N ASN A 302 8.15 19.31 8.09
CA ASN A 302 7.03 20.14 7.65
C ASN A 302 6.03 19.36 6.78
N LEU A 303 6.51 18.46 5.90
CA LEU A 303 5.67 17.61 5.06
C LEU A 303 4.93 16.56 5.88
N LEU A 304 5.59 16.03 6.91
CA LEU A 304 4.97 15.12 7.88
C LEU A 304 3.84 15.81 8.65
N THR A 305 4.11 17.02 9.15
CA THR A 305 3.16 17.83 9.91
C THR A 305 1.93 18.16 9.08
N LEU A 306 2.11 18.58 7.83
CA LEU A 306 1.01 18.86 6.90
C LEU A 306 0.05 17.68 6.76
N ALA A 307 0.57 16.48 6.53
CA ALA A 307 -0.24 15.27 6.37
C ALA A 307 -1.06 14.97 7.63
N ILE A 308 -0.44 15.09 8.82
CA ILE A 308 -1.10 14.85 10.10
C ILE A 308 -2.19 15.90 10.37
N GLU A 309 -1.92 17.18 10.14
CA GLU A 309 -2.88 18.29 10.32
C GLU A 309 -4.09 18.16 9.39
N LYS A 310 -3.87 17.65 8.18
CA LYS A 310 -4.94 17.32 7.21
C LYS A 310 -5.70 16.04 7.57
N GLY A 311 -5.30 15.37 8.65
CA GLY A 311 -6.00 14.25 9.25
C GLY A 311 -5.60 12.88 8.71
N HIS A 312 -4.58 12.78 7.85
CA HIS A 312 -4.06 11.52 7.35
C HIS A 312 -3.39 10.71 8.48
N GLY A 313 -3.44 9.39 8.35
CA GLY A 313 -2.59 8.49 9.13
C GLY A 313 -1.24 8.36 8.42
N VAL A 314 -0.13 8.52 9.13
CA VAL A 314 1.22 8.44 8.55
C VAL A 314 2.02 7.32 9.21
N ILE A 315 2.72 6.55 8.39
CA ILE A 315 3.63 5.49 8.80
C ILE A 315 5.00 5.85 8.23
N VAL A 316 5.96 6.14 9.10
CA VAL A 316 7.30 6.61 8.70
C VAL A 316 8.35 5.61 9.16
N PRO A 317 9.14 5.04 8.24
CA PRO A 317 10.29 4.22 8.58
C PRO A 317 11.46 5.10 9.06
N PHE A 318 12.17 4.62 10.07
CA PHE A 318 13.43 5.13 10.58
C PHE A 318 14.52 4.11 10.28
N CYS A 319 15.59 4.54 9.61
CA CYS A 319 16.76 3.70 9.41
C CYS A 319 17.86 3.93 10.47
N ASP A 320 17.75 5.00 11.26
CA ASP A 320 18.74 5.36 12.28
C ASP A 320 18.16 5.41 13.69
N ALA A 321 18.80 4.65 14.58
CA ALA A 321 18.46 4.55 16.00
C ALA A 321 18.99 5.74 16.82
N SER A 322 18.96 6.96 16.28
CA SER A 322 19.34 8.17 17.01
C SER A 322 18.27 8.51 18.04
N SER A 323 18.38 7.87 19.20
CA SER A 323 18.17 8.40 20.56
C SER A 323 17.19 9.56 20.78
N ASN A 324 16.02 9.56 20.16
CA ASN A 324 14.87 10.30 20.66
C ASN A 324 13.95 9.28 21.31
N GLY A 325 14.07 9.15 22.64
CA GLY A 325 13.30 8.23 23.48
C GLY A 325 11.81 8.57 23.57
N ASN A 326 11.14 8.72 22.43
CA ASN A 326 9.70 8.78 22.35
C ASN A 326 9.15 7.36 22.41
N ASP A 327 8.19 7.14 23.31
CA ASP A 327 7.39 5.89 23.41
C ASP A 327 6.58 5.56 22.13
N ASP A 328 6.66 6.42 21.11
CA ASP A 328 5.94 6.33 19.84
C ASP A 328 6.68 5.52 18.74
N VAL A 329 7.90 5.04 18.99
CA VAL A 329 8.72 4.32 17.99
C VAL A 329 8.68 2.81 18.22
N ILE A 330 8.34 2.04 17.20
CA ILE A 330 8.24 0.58 17.24
C ILE A 330 9.37 -0.06 16.42
N ASP A 331 10.12 -0.94 17.08
CA ASP A 331 11.11 -1.80 16.42
C ASP A 331 10.42 -2.97 15.69
N LEU A 332 10.64 -3.08 14.38
CA LEU A 332 10.02 -4.09 13.53
C LEU A 332 10.81 -5.41 13.56
N LYS A 333 10.85 -6.02 14.75
CA LYS A 333 11.66 -7.20 15.05
C LYS A 333 11.43 -8.33 14.05
N SER A 334 12.52 -8.84 13.47
CA SER A 334 12.47 -10.03 12.65
C SER A 334 12.25 -11.32 13.45
N PRO A 335 11.49 -12.29 12.88
CA PRO A 335 11.23 -13.56 13.54
C PRO A 335 12.52 -14.38 13.73
N PRO A 336 12.65 -15.13 14.83
CA PRO A 336 13.73 -16.09 15.01
C PRO A 336 13.60 -17.29 14.06
N SER A 337 14.71 -17.97 13.80
CA SER A 337 14.82 -19.11 12.88
C SER A 337 13.72 -20.15 13.05
N TYR A 338 13.41 -20.57 14.29
CA TYR A 338 12.41 -21.61 14.53
C TYR A 338 11.00 -21.21 14.07
N GLN A 339 10.61 -19.93 14.21
CA GLN A 339 9.32 -19.44 13.72
C GLN A 339 9.29 -19.36 12.20
N ILE A 340 10.39 -18.92 11.57
CA ILE A 340 10.50 -18.90 10.11
C ILE A 340 10.33 -20.33 9.56
N LYS A 341 11.05 -21.31 10.14
CA LYS A 341 10.92 -22.72 9.72
C LYS A 341 9.47 -23.18 9.86
N GLU A 342 8.84 -22.96 11.00
CA GLU A 342 7.45 -23.35 11.25
C GLU A 342 6.47 -22.73 10.24
N ILE A 343 6.61 -21.43 9.96
CA ILE A 343 5.78 -20.70 9.00
C ILE A 343 5.96 -21.27 7.58
N LEU A 344 7.19 -21.47 7.14
CA LEU A 344 7.49 -22.01 5.82
C LEU A 344 7.02 -23.46 5.66
N THR A 345 7.18 -24.30 6.69
CA THR A 345 6.65 -25.67 6.69
C THR A 345 5.13 -25.68 6.56
N LYS A 346 4.41 -24.79 7.26
CA LYS A 346 2.95 -24.63 7.11
C LYS A 346 2.57 -24.16 5.72
N ALA A 347 3.40 -23.32 5.10
CA ALA A 347 3.27 -22.89 3.71
C ALA A 347 3.75 -23.94 2.69
N GLN A 348 3.97 -25.19 3.12
CA GLN A 348 4.32 -26.35 2.29
C GLN A 348 5.69 -26.25 1.61
N PHE A 349 6.60 -25.43 2.14
CA PHE A 349 7.99 -25.46 1.71
C PHE A 349 8.63 -26.81 2.13
N PRO A 350 9.45 -27.42 1.27
CA PRO A 350 10.22 -28.60 1.63
C PRO A 350 11.08 -28.35 2.87
N ASP A 351 11.20 -29.34 3.76
CA ASP A 351 11.86 -29.15 5.06
C ASP A 351 13.31 -28.64 4.95
N ALA A 352 14.07 -29.13 3.97
CA ALA A 352 15.43 -28.67 3.71
C ALA A 352 15.49 -27.19 3.34
N LEU A 353 14.59 -26.71 2.48
CA LEU A 353 14.50 -25.30 2.11
C LEU A 353 13.99 -24.44 3.27
N ALA A 354 12.97 -24.91 3.98
CA ALA A 354 12.44 -24.21 5.15
C ALA A 354 13.54 -24.01 6.20
N GLU A 355 14.39 -25.02 6.40
CA GLU A 355 15.53 -24.93 7.31
C GLU A 355 16.64 -24.00 6.81
N GLU A 356 16.97 -24.04 5.52
CA GLU A 356 17.93 -23.11 4.91
C GLU A 356 17.46 -21.66 5.02
N PHE A 357 16.24 -21.37 4.60
CA PHE A 357 15.65 -20.02 4.66
C PHE A 357 15.49 -19.54 6.10
N ALA A 358 15.15 -20.43 7.04
CA ALA A 358 15.13 -20.11 8.46
C ALA A 358 16.50 -19.76 9.03
N LYS A 359 17.59 -20.37 8.52
CA LYS A 359 18.96 -20.01 8.93
C LYS A 359 19.33 -18.63 8.41
N ILE A 360 19.04 -18.35 7.14
CA ILE A 360 19.31 -17.05 6.49
C ILE A 360 18.53 -15.93 7.17
N GLY A 361 17.21 -16.12 7.37
CA GLY A 361 16.32 -15.09 7.92
C GLY A 361 16.36 -14.91 9.43
N ASN A 362 17.19 -15.67 10.16
CA ASN A 362 17.17 -15.71 11.62
C ASN A 362 17.37 -14.32 12.26
N ARG A 363 16.29 -13.73 12.76
CA ARG A 363 16.24 -12.34 13.28
C ARG A 363 16.72 -11.29 12.27
N ARG A 364 16.64 -11.60 10.97
CA ARG A 364 17.01 -10.72 9.84
C ARG A 364 16.21 -11.07 8.60
N LEU A 365 14.94 -10.70 8.60
CA LEU A 365 14.05 -11.02 7.49
C LEU A 365 14.50 -10.30 6.21
N SER A 366 15.08 -9.11 6.32
CA SER A 366 15.71 -8.38 5.22
C SER A 366 16.75 -9.21 4.44
N ALA A 367 17.59 -9.99 5.14
CA ALA A 367 18.60 -10.86 4.54
C ALA A 367 17.96 -12.00 3.74
N LEU A 368 16.91 -12.62 4.31
CA LEU A 368 16.12 -13.63 3.59
C LEU A 368 15.46 -13.03 2.35
N MET A 369 14.91 -11.82 2.46
CA MET A 369 14.28 -11.14 1.32
C MET A 369 15.28 -10.78 0.24
N ARG A 370 16.51 -10.36 0.59
CA ARG A 370 17.58 -10.16 -0.40
C ARG A 370 17.93 -11.45 -1.13
N TYR A 371 18.08 -12.54 -0.40
CA TYR A 371 18.37 -13.86 -0.96
C TYR A 371 17.24 -14.36 -1.89
N LEU A 372 15.97 -14.22 -1.48
CA LEU A 372 14.84 -14.77 -2.21
C LEU A 372 14.34 -13.91 -3.37
N VAL A 373 14.48 -12.59 -3.27
CA VAL A 373 13.76 -11.63 -4.12
C VAL A 373 14.73 -10.72 -4.89
N GLY A 374 16.03 -10.79 -4.62
CA GLY A 374 17.06 -10.01 -5.32
C GLY A 374 16.96 -8.51 -5.01
N ALA A 375 17.01 -8.16 -3.72
CA ALA A 375 16.99 -6.76 -3.29
C ALA A 375 18.37 -6.10 -3.36
N ALA A 376 18.37 -4.76 -3.28
CA ALA A 376 19.59 -3.95 -3.34
C ALA A 376 20.59 -4.36 -2.24
N ALA A 377 21.88 -4.12 -2.50
CA ALA A 377 22.93 -4.33 -1.51
C ALA A 377 22.55 -3.68 -0.17
N PRO A 378 22.73 -4.38 0.96
CA PRO A 378 22.34 -3.89 2.28
C PRO A 378 23.00 -2.57 2.61
N SER A 379 22.33 -1.77 3.44
CA SER A 379 22.77 -0.40 3.73
C SER A 379 24.18 -0.35 4.33
N TYR A 380 24.54 -1.35 5.15
CA TYR A 380 25.86 -1.45 5.79
C TYR A 380 27.02 -1.55 4.80
N ALA A 381 26.77 -2.02 3.57
CA ALA A 381 27.79 -2.14 2.54
C ALA A 381 28.23 -0.78 1.97
N LYS A 382 27.36 0.23 2.07
CA LYS A 382 27.58 1.57 1.53
C LYS A 382 28.14 2.54 2.58
N ARG A 383 28.32 2.09 3.83
CA ARG A 383 28.79 2.94 4.93
C ARG A 383 30.31 3.07 4.89
N ASN A 384 30.81 4.15 5.47
CA ASN A 384 32.25 4.37 5.66
C ASN A 384 32.93 3.30 6.54
N THR A 385 32.15 2.50 7.28
CA THR A 385 32.62 1.40 8.13
C THR A 385 32.62 0.03 7.44
N ALA A 386 32.23 -0.06 6.16
CA ALA A 386 32.13 -1.32 5.41
C ALA A 386 33.41 -2.16 5.49
N ARG A 387 34.59 -1.53 5.39
CA ARG A 387 35.88 -2.21 5.50
C ARG A 387 36.14 -2.82 6.88
N GLU A 388 35.73 -2.15 7.96
CA GLU A 388 35.88 -2.68 9.32
C GLU A 388 34.86 -3.79 9.59
N LEU A 389 33.64 -3.67 9.04
CA LEU A 389 32.65 -4.75 9.04
C LEU A 389 33.15 -5.97 8.27
N ALA A 390 33.87 -5.79 7.15
CA ALA A 390 34.46 -6.89 6.38
C ALA A 390 35.50 -7.66 7.20
N LYS A 391 36.39 -6.95 7.92
CA LYS A 391 37.33 -7.56 8.88
C LYS A 391 36.60 -8.33 9.99
N ALA A 392 35.55 -7.75 10.56
CA ALA A 392 34.73 -8.43 11.56
C ALA A 392 34.06 -9.70 10.98
N CYS A 393 33.66 -9.67 9.70
CA CYS A 393 33.11 -10.83 9.00
C CYS A 393 34.15 -11.94 8.78
N LEU A 394 35.42 -11.58 8.55
CA LEU A 394 36.53 -12.55 8.48
C LEU A 394 36.77 -13.24 9.83
N ILE A 395 36.76 -12.46 10.93
CA ILE A 395 36.89 -12.97 12.31
C ILE A 395 35.74 -13.93 12.65
N GLY A 396 34.51 -13.59 12.24
CA GLY A 396 33.35 -14.47 12.32
C GLY A 396 32.66 -14.49 13.69
N ARG A 397 33.41 -14.77 14.77
CA ARG A 397 32.88 -14.79 16.13
C ARG A 397 33.99 -14.49 17.14
N TRP A 398 33.70 -13.70 18.16
CA TRP A 398 34.61 -13.45 19.26
C TRP A 398 33.87 -13.05 20.54
N ASP A 399 34.56 -13.09 21.68
CA ASP A 399 34.07 -12.66 22.98
C ASP A 399 34.88 -11.44 23.46
N GLU A 400 34.21 -10.32 23.74
CA GLU A 400 34.86 -9.07 24.17
C GLU A 400 35.43 -9.13 25.60
N GLU A 401 35.19 -10.22 26.34
CA GLU A 401 35.81 -10.50 27.64
C GLU A 401 36.96 -11.53 27.54
N ASN A 402 37.11 -12.20 26.39
CA ASN A 402 38.17 -13.18 26.18
C ASN A 402 39.47 -12.51 25.71
N LYS A 403 40.49 -12.53 26.57
CA LYS A 403 41.80 -11.93 26.29
C LYS A 403 42.50 -12.52 25.06
N ALA A 404 42.32 -13.81 24.78
CA ALA A 404 42.95 -14.45 23.62
C ALA A 404 42.28 -13.99 22.32
N ASP A 405 40.95 -13.86 22.31
CA ASP A 405 40.20 -13.32 21.18
C ASP A 405 40.62 -11.87 20.92
N ILE A 406 40.68 -11.04 21.98
CA ILE A 406 41.14 -9.65 21.88
C ILE A 406 42.54 -9.57 21.27
N GLN A 407 43.50 -10.34 21.80
CA GLN A 407 44.88 -10.32 21.31
C GLN A 407 44.97 -10.72 19.83
N ALA A 408 44.26 -11.77 19.41
CA ALA A 408 44.23 -12.21 18.02
C ALA A 408 43.63 -11.15 17.08
N ILE A 409 42.59 -10.44 17.54
CA ILE A 409 41.97 -9.34 16.78
C ILE A 409 42.92 -8.15 16.67
N GLU A 410 43.60 -7.78 17.76
CA GLU A 410 44.54 -6.66 17.75
C GLU A 410 45.72 -6.91 16.81
N GLU A 411 46.23 -8.13 16.78
CA GLU A 411 47.28 -8.56 15.84
C GLU A 411 46.79 -8.53 14.38
N PHE A 412 45.56 -9.01 14.12
CA PHE A 412 44.98 -9.03 12.78
C PHE A 412 44.66 -7.62 12.24
N VAL A 413 44.10 -6.75 13.08
CA VAL A 413 43.68 -5.39 12.68
C VAL A 413 44.85 -4.39 12.73
N GLY A 414 45.89 -4.68 13.51
CA GLY A 414 47.06 -3.82 13.71
C GLY A 414 46.79 -2.60 14.61
N LYS A 415 45.75 -2.66 15.45
CA LYS A 415 45.27 -1.58 16.32
C LYS A 415 44.68 -2.15 17.61
N SER A 416 44.55 -1.33 18.65
CA SER A 416 43.87 -1.77 19.87
C SER A 416 42.41 -2.14 19.60
N TYR A 417 41.90 -3.16 20.30
CA TYR A 417 40.53 -3.63 20.12
C TYR A 417 39.53 -2.50 20.37
N LYS A 418 39.81 -1.66 21.37
CA LYS A 418 39.01 -0.48 21.69
C LYS A 418 38.97 0.52 20.54
N GLU A 419 40.12 0.90 19.97
CA GLU A 419 40.16 1.83 18.83
C GLU A 419 39.44 1.25 17.61
N TRP A 420 39.53 -0.06 17.40
CA TRP A 420 38.87 -0.71 16.27
C TRP A 420 37.35 -0.78 16.44
N ILE A 421 36.86 -1.30 17.58
CA ILE A 421 35.44 -1.49 17.81
C ILE A 421 34.70 -0.15 17.86
N GLU A 422 35.30 0.91 18.44
CA GLU A 422 34.69 2.25 18.52
C GLU A 422 34.34 2.82 17.13
N LYS A 423 35.05 2.42 16.06
CA LYS A 423 34.78 2.93 14.71
C LYS A 423 33.48 2.44 14.10
N PHE A 424 33.06 1.22 14.44
CA PHE A 424 31.93 0.58 13.76
C PHE A 424 30.91 -0.03 14.72
N ARG A 425 31.08 0.05 16.05
CA ARG A 425 30.11 -0.50 17.02
C ARG A 425 28.71 0.05 16.80
N ALA A 426 28.57 1.35 16.54
CA ALA A 426 27.28 1.96 16.23
C ALA A 426 26.65 1.32 14.98
N ASP A 427 27.44 1.14 13.92
CA ASP A 427 27.01 0.47 12.69
C ASP A 427 26.73 -1.02 12.86
N ALA A 428 27.47 -1.69 13.73
CA ALA A 428 27.32 -3.09 14.08
C ALA A 428 26.01 -3.36 14.84
N LEU A 429 25.45 -2.33 15.48
CA LEU A 429 24.21 -2.41 16.26
C LEU A 429 23.00 -1.81 15.53
N ARG A 430 23.19 -1.20 14.35
CA ARG A 430 22.07 -0.74 13.50
C ARG A 430 21.25 -1.93 12.99
N PRO A 431 19.95 -1.73 12.70
CA PRO A 431 19.13 -2.72 12.00
C PRO A 431 19.82 -3.25 10.73
N ASP A 432 19.59 -4.53 10.41
CA ASP A 432 20.17 -5.24 9.25
C ASP A 432 21.70 -5.37 9.22
N SER A 433 22.42 -4.97 10.27
CA SER A 433 23.87 -5.18 10.38
C SER A 433 24.25 -6.67 10.24
N PRO A 434 25.39 -7.03 9.61
CA PRO A 434 25.82 -8.43 9.49
C PRO A 434 26.24 -9.04 10.84
N LEU A 435 26.40 -8.22 11.88
CA LEU A 435 26.85 -8.61 13.22
C LEU A 435 25.72 -8.65 14.25
N ALA A 436 25.85 -9.53 15.22
CA ALA A 436 24.99 -9.61 16.40
C ALA A 436 25.87 -9.60 17.64
N LEU A 437 25.45 -8.83 18.65
CA LEU A 437 26.08 -8.75 19.96
C LEU A 437 25.09 -9.26 21.01
N ILE A 438 25.50 -10.26 21.79
CA ILE A 438 24.73 -10.78 22.93
C ILE A 438 25.71 -11.00 24.08
N GLU A 439 25.54 -10.27 25.19
CA GLU A 439 26.35 -10.44 26.40
C GLU A 439 27.86 -10.45 26.12
N GLY A 440 28.33 -9.45 25.38
CA GLY A 440 29.75 -9.33 25.01
C GLY A 440 30.23 -10.27 23.89
N LYS A 441 29.39 -11.21 23.46
CA LYS A 441 29.71 -12.17 22.39
C LYS A 441 29.22 -11.66 21.05
N TRP A 442 30.18 -11.45 20.16
CA TRP A 442 29.94 -11.03 18.80
C TRP A 442 29.87 -12.23 17.86
N LYS A 443 28.92 -12.20 16.92
CA LYS A 443 28.76 -13.24 15.90
C LYS A 443 28.29 -12.64 14.57
N VAL A 444 28.83 -13.15 13.48
CA VAL A 444 28.32 -12.93 12.11
C VAL A 444 27.16 -13.90 11.86
N VAL A 445 25.98 -13.37 11.49
CA VAL A 445 24.77 -14.21 11.32
C VAL A 445 24.61 -14.70 9.87
N SER A 446 25.02 -13.93 8.87
CA SER A 446 24.97 -14.30 7.44
C SER A 446 26.33 -14.04 6.79
N ARG A 447 27.25 -15.01 6.94
CA ARG A 447 28.65 -14.84 6.51
C ARG A 447 28.77 -14.78 4.98
N ASP A 448 28.01 -15.61 4.28
CA ASP A 448 28.06 -15.71 2.82
C ASP A 448 27.60 -14.40 2.17
N GLU A 449 26.43 -13.88 2.57
CA GLU A 449 25.94 -12.58 2.09
C GLU A 449 26.90 -11.43 2.45
N ALA A 450 27.37 -11.38 3.70
CA ALA A 450 28.26 -10.32 4.13
C ALA A 450 29.58 -10.34 3.33
N TRP A 451 30.08 -11.54 2.99
CA TRP A 451 31.28 -11.70 2.18
C TRP A 451 31.06 -11.25 0.73
N ASP A 452 29.99 -11.71 0.09
CA ASP A 452 29.69 -11.35 -1.30
C ASP A 452 29.50 -9.83 -1.48
N VAL A 453 28.85 -9.20 -0.51
CA VAL A 453 28.54 -7.77 -0.58
C VAL A 453 29.71 -6.90 -0.18
N LEU A 454 30.46 -7.26 0.88
CA LEU A 454 31.57 -6.42 1.37
C LEU A 454 32.88 -6.66 0.60
N GLY A 455 33.10 -7.87 0.08
CA GLY A 455 34.31 -8.22 -0.67
C GLY A 455 34.37 -7.61 -2.07
N GLY A 456 33.23 -7.25 -2.67
CA GLY A 456 33.15 -6.60 -3.98
C GLY A 456 33.59 -5.13 -3.98
N ASN A 457 33.62 -4.47 -2.81
CA ASN A 457 33.93 -3.04 -2.69
C ASN A 457 35.44 -2.74 -2.51
N ASP A 458 36.30 -3.75 -2.51
CA ASP A 458 37.77 -3.61 -2.36
C ASP A 458 38.53 -3.61 -3.72
N LEU A 459 37.82 -3.43 -4.86
CA LEU A 459 38.40 -3.39 -6.21
C LEU A 459 38.48 -2.00 -6.86
N GLU A 460 38.20 -0.92 -6.12
CA GLU A 460 38.60 0.47 -6.48
C GLU A 460 39.58 1.02 -5.44
#